data_AF-A0A511FIS6-F1
#
_entry.id   AF-A0A511FIS6-F1
#
_cell.length_a   1.000
_cell.length_b   1.000
_cell.length_c   1.000
_cell.angle_alpha   90.00
_cell.angle_beta   90.00
_cell.angle_gamma   90.00
#
_symmetry.space_group_name_H-M   'P 1'
#
loop_
_entity.id
_entity.type
_entity.pdbx_description
1 polymer ?
#
loop_
_entity_poly.entity_id
_entity_poly.type
_entity_poly.pdbx_seq_one_letter_code
_entity_poly.pdbx_strand_id
1 'polypeptide(L)'
;MPAAPGVYAWFRDGACIYVGKASNLRTRLRAHRASTRDLSPSTLRATVAERELGVSRRFARQRPTLITAEQVDVVNRWLASCDVAWLTCPSAEVAEALERRLRASGLPPLNRV
;
A
#
# COMPACT_ATOMS: atom_id res chain seq x y z
N MET A 1 -3.07 -4.93 14.52
CA MET A 1 -3.00 -3.54 14.05
C MET A 1 -3.95 -2.63 14.83
N PRO A 2 -3.46 -1.49 15.35
CA PRO A 2 -4.28 -0.52 16.08
C PRO A 2 -5.40 0.06 15.22
N ALA A 3 -6.55 0.30 15.84
CA ALA A 3 -7.66 1.04 15.21
C ALA A 3 -7.48 2.55 15.48
N ALA A 4 -6.37 3.12 15.00
CA ALA A 4 -6.00 4.50 15.25
C ALA A 4 -5.42 5.15 13.98
N PRO A 5 -5.40 6.49 13.91
CA PRO A 5 -4.66 7.20 12.89
C PRO A 5 -3.16 6.87 12.95
N GLY A 6 -2.47 6.99 11.83
CA GLY A 6 -1.03 6.77 11.80
C GLY A 6 -0.43 6.70 10.41
N VAL A 7 0.87 6.48 10.40
CA VAL A 7 1.67 6.24 9.19
C VAL A 7 2.13 4.79 9.18
N TYR A 8 2.22 4.22 8.00
CA TYR A 8 2.78 2.90 7.77
C TYR A 8 3.80 2.94 6.64
N ALA A 9 4.81 2.09 6.73
CA ALA A 9 5.85 1.92 5.73
C ALA A 9 6.01 0.43 5.40
N TRP A 10 6.18 0.14 4.13
CA TRP A 10 6.48 -1.19 3.61
C TRP A 10 7.95 -1.23 3.20
N PHE A 11 8.59 -2.35 3.49
CA PHE A 11 10.00 -2.57 3.23
C PHE A 11 10.18 -3.87 2.45
N ARG A 12 11.18 -3.89 1.58
CA ARG A 12 11.63 -5.08 0.87
C ARG A 12 13.13 -5.03 0.77
N ASP A 13 13.78 -6.14 1.13
CA ASP A 13 15.25 -6.26 1.13
C ASP A 13 15.93 -5.13 1.92
N GLY A 14 15.34 -4.75 3.06
CA GLY A 14 15.81 -3.67 3.94
C GLY A 14 15.51 -2.24 3.45
N ALA A 15 15.00 -2.05 2.23
CA ALA A 15 14.70 -0.73 1.67
C ALA A 15 13.21 -0.35 1.83
N CYS A 16 12.93 0.89 2.20
CA CYS A 16 11.57 1.43 2.21
C CYS A 16 11.07 1.57 0.77
N ILE A 17 9.99 0.85 0.45
CA ILE A 17 9.41 0.80 -0.91
C ILE A 17 8.12 1.61 -1.04
N TYR A 18 7.40 1.80 0.07
CA TYR A 18 6.13 2.54 0.09
C TYR A 18 5.83 3.09 1.48
N VAL A 19 5.41 4.35 1.56
CA VAL A 19 4.88 4.98 2.77
C VAL A 19 3.45 5.48 2.53
N GLY A 20 2.61 5.40 3.54
CA GLY A 20 1.27 5.99 3.46
C GLY A 20 0.69 6.33 4.82
N LYS A 21 -0.35 7.15 4.81
CA LYS A 21 -1.12 7.52 6.00
C LYS A 21 -2.46 6.78 6.05
N ALA A 22 -3.01 6.66 7.25
CA ALA A 22 -4.35 6.16 7.49
C ALA A 22 -5.02 6.92 8.63
N SER A 23 -6.32 7.20 8.51
CA SER A 23 -7.17 7.56 9.66
C SER A 23 -7.46 6.34 10.55
N ASN A 24 -7.32 5.13 10.00
CA ASN A 24 -7.40 3.87 10.73
C ASN A 24 -6.41 2.85 10.15
N LEU A 25 -5.32 2.61 10.86
CA LEU A 25 -4.25 1.69 10.46
C LEU A 25 -4.77 0.25 10.25
N ARG A 26 -5.64 -0.25 11.13
CA ARG A 26 -6.23 -1.59 11.01
C ARG A 26 -6.96 -1.77 9.69
N THR A 27 -7.87 -0.84 9.35
CA THR A 27 -8.63 -0.92 8.10
C THR A 27 -7.72 -0.80 6.88
N ARG A 28 -6.77 0.15 6.90
CA ARG A 28 -5.87 0.39 5.76
C ARG A 28 -4.94 -0.79 5.50
N LEU A 29 -4.29 -1.32 6.54
CA LEU A 29 -3.38 -2.46 6.41
C LEU A 29 -4.11 -3.75 6.02
N ARG A 30 -5.36 -3.95 6.50
CA ARG A 30 -6.22 -5.04 6.03
C ARG A 30 -6.50 -4.93 4.53
N ALA A 31 -6.79 -3.73 4.01
CA ALA A 31 -7.01 -3.55 2.58
C ALA A 31 -5.76 -3.83 1.73
N HIS A 32 -4.56 -3.51 2.25
CA HIS A 32 -3.30 -3.85 1.58
C HIS A 32 -2.97 -5.34 1.61
N ARG A 33 -3.38 -6.05 2.68
CA ARG A 33 -3.19 -7.50 2.84
C ARG A 33 -4.37 -8.36 2.37
N ALA A 34 -5.42 -7.75 1.80
CA ALA A 34 -6.54 -8.51 1.27
C ALA A 34 -6.05 -9.42 0.12
N SER A 35 -6.63 -10.61 -0.01
CA SER A 35 -6.31 -11.56 -1.08
C SER A 35 -7.30 -11.52 -2.25
N THR A 36 -8.32 -10.66 -2.18
CA THR A 36 -9.38 -10.56 -3.19
C THR A 36 -8.86 -10.03 -4.52
N ARG A 37 -9.49 -10.42 -5.64
CA ARG A 37 -9.18 -9.95 -7.01
C ARG A 37 -9.45 -8.45 -7.24
N ASP A 38 -10.20 -7.82 -6.34
CA ASP A 38 -10.44 -6.37 -6.39
C ASP A 38 -9.26 -5.61 -5.76
N LEU A 39 -8.41 -5.02 -6.60
CA LEU A 39 -7.26 -4.22 -6.17
C LEU A 39 -7.61 -2.74 -5.95
N SER A 40 -8.80 -2.30 -6.36
CA SER A 40 -9.21 -0.89 -6.31
C SER A 40 -9.18 -0.22 -4.93
N PRO A 41 -9.36 -0.92 -3.78
CA PRO A 41 -9.28 -0.32 -2.45
C PRO A 41 -7.85 0.01 -1.98
N SER A 42 -6.83 -0.45 -2.72
CA SER A 42 -5.43 -0.41 -2.30
C SER A 42 -4.55 0.12 -3.42
N THR A 43 -4.15 1.40 -3.31
CA THR A 43 -3.18 2.01 -4.24
C THR A 43 -1.87 1.24 -4.27
N LEU A 44 -1.41 0.72 -3.14
CA LEU A 44 -0.22 -0.13 -3.07
C LEU A 44 -0.40 -1.41 -3.90
N ARG A 45 -1.49 -2.17 -3.71
CA ARG A 45 -1.75 -3.40 -4.48
C ARG A 45 -1.84 -3.12 -5.98
N ALA A 46 -2.50 -2.02 -6.36
CA ALA A 46 -2.58 -1.60 -7.76
C ALA A 46 -1.21 -1.21 -8.34
N THR A 47 -0.34 -0.58 -7.54
CA THR A 47 1.02 -0.19 -7.98
C THR A 47 1.93 -1.42 -8.10
N VAL A 48 1.78 -2.40 -7.20
CA VAL A 48 2.46 -3.70 -7.32
C VAL A 48 1.99 -4.45 -8.57
N ALA A 49 0.68 -4.48 -8.84
CA ALA A 49 0.16 -5.08 -10.07
C ALA A 49 0.76 -4.44 -11.33
N GLU A 50 0.91 -3.11 -11.33
CA GLU A 50 1.54 -2.43 -12.46
C GLU A 50 3.01 -2.80 -12.66
N ARG A 51 3.76 -2.89 -11.57
CA ARG A 51 5.17 -3.30 -11.61
C ARG A 51 5.35 -4.76 -12.02
N GLU A 52 4.60 -5.67 -11.40
CA GLU A 52 4.84 -7.12 -11.50
C GLU A 52 4.08 -7.77 -12.67
N LEU A 53 3.00 -7.16 -13.14
CA LEU A 53 2.16 -7.70 -14.23
C LEU A 53 2.19 -6.83 -15.50
N GLY A 54 2.80 -5.64 -15.46
CA GLY A 54 2.83 -4.72 -16.59
C GLY A 54 1.48 -4.08 -16.93
N VAL A 55 0.48 -4.19 -16.06
CA VAL A 55 -0.87 -3.61 -16.29
C VAL A 55 -0.98 -2.20 -15.69
N SER A 56 -1.59 -1.24 -16.39
CA SER A 56 -1.74 0.10 -15.80
C SER A 56 -2.53 0.08 -14.48
N ARG A 57 -2.25 0.99 -13.54
CA ARG A 57 -3.08 1.12 -12.31
C ARG A 57 -4.56 1.35 -12.63
N ARG A 58 -4.88 2.05 -13.73
CA ARG A 58 -6.27 2.26 -14.16
C ARG A 58 -6.94 0.92 -14.45
N PHE A 59 -6.25 0.04 -15.18
CA PHE A 59 -6.71 -1.33 -15.45
C PHE A 59 -6.80 -2.15 -14.15
N ALA A 60 -5.77 -2.12 -13.30
CA ALA A 60 -5.73 -2.88 -12.06
C ALA A 60 -6.85 -2.51 -11.07
N ARG A 61 -7.31 -1.24 -11.08
CA ARG A 61 -8.35 -0.73 -10.19
C ARG A 61 -9.74 -0.69 -10.83
N GLN A 62 -9.90 -1.15 -12.06
CA GLN A 62 -11.19 -1.09 -12.74
C GLN A 62 -12.21 -2.04 -12.09
N ARG A 63 -13.49 -1.69 -12.23
CA ARG A 63 -14.62 -2.51 -11.78
C ARG A 63 -15.60 -2.67 -12.95
N PRO A 64 -16.06 -3.90 -13.25
CA PRO A 64 -15.67 -5.18 -12.63
C PRO A 64 -14.19 -5.52 -12.86
N THR A 65 -13.58 -6.27 -11.93
CA THR A 65 -12.15 -6.60 -12.02
C THR A 65 -11.88 -7.55 -13.18
N LEU A 66 -10.92 -7.20 -14.04
CA LEU A 66 -10.36 -8.08 -15.06
C LEU A 66 -9.06 -8.76 -14.60
N ILE A 67 -8.64 -8.53 -13.35
CA ILE A 67 -7.50 -9.24 -12.75
C ILE A 67 -7.89 -10.70 -12.53
N THR A 68 -7.09 -11.61 -13.07
CA THR A 68 -7.29 -13.07 -12.91
C THR A 68 -6.88 -13.53 -11.51
N ALA A 69 -7.21 -14.77 -11.17
CA ALA A 69 -6.74 -15.38 -9.93
C ALA A 69 -5.21 -15.54 -9.93
N GLU A 70 -4.59 -15.97 -11.04
CA GLU A 70 -3.13 -16.12 -11.08
C GLU A 70 -2.42 -14.77 -10.94
N GLN A 71 -2.98 -13.72 -11.54
CA GLN A 71 -2.45 -12.36 -11.42
C GLN A 71 -2.56 -11.81 -10.00
N VAL A 72 -3.69 -12.05 -9.31
CA VAL A 72 -3.81 -11.60 -7.90
C VAL A 72 -2.83 -12.34 -7.00
N ASP A 73 -2.53 -13.61 -7.28
CA ASP A 73 -1.58 -14.40 -6.50
C ASP A 73 -0.15 -13.87 -6.62
N VAL A 74 0.26 -13.38 -7.80
CA VAL A 74 1.56 -12.70 -7.96
C VAL A 74 1.63 -11.47 -7.04
N VAL A 75 0.60 -10.62 -7.05
CA VAL A 75 0.53 -9.41 -6.20
C VAL A 75 0.54 -9.78 -4.71
N ASN A 76 -0.23 -10.80 -4.33
CA ASN A 76 -0.34 -11.25 -2.94
C ASN A 76 1.00 -11.82 -2.44
N ARG A 77 1.69 -12.66 -3.24
CA ARG A 77 3.01 -13.19 -2.90
C ARG A 77 4.05 -12.09 -2.77
N TRP A 78 4.03 -11.11 -3.67
CA TRP A 78 4.95 -9.98 -3.62
C TRP A 78 4.79 -9.16 -2.33
N LEU A 79 3.55 -8.89 -1.92
CA LEU A 79 3.27 -8.17 -0.67
C LEU A 79 3.54 -9.02 0.57
N ALA A 80 3.34 -10.34 0.50
CA ALA A 80 3.66 -11.25 1.60
C ALA A 80 5.16 -11.33 1.88
N SER A 81 6.01 -11.07 0.88
CA SER A 81 7.46 -11.01 1.05
C SER A 81 7.98 -9.65 1.55
N CYS A 82 7.09 -8.72 1.91
CA CYS A 82 7.47 -7.40 2.40
C CYS A 82 7.26 -7.29 3.91
N ASP A 83 8.17 -6.59 4.58
CA ASP A 83 7.98 -6.16 5.96
C ASP A 83 7.08 -4.93 6.03
N VAL A 84 6.37 -4.78 7.14
CA VAL A 84 5.51 -3.60 7.38
C VAL A 84 5.74 -3.06 8.79
N ALA A 85 6.05 -1.78 8.87
CA ALA A 85 6.11 -1.03 10.12
C ALA A 85 5.01 0.02 10.16
N TRP A 86 4.58 0.41 11.35
CA TRP A 86 3.61 1.48 11.54
C TRP A 86 3.89 2.27 12.81
N LEU A 87 3.47 3.53 12.79
CA LEU A 87 3.47 4.44 13.93
C LEU A 87 2.06 5.00 14.08
N THR A 88 1.48 4.88 15.26
CA THR A 88 0.21 5.54 15.59
C THR A 88 0.43 7.02 15.80
N CYS A 89 -0.53 7.84 15.39
CA CYS A 89 -0.52 9.28 15.61
C CYS A 89 -1.74 9.71 16.42
N PRO A 90 -1.65 10.81 17.19
CA PRO A 90 -2.78 11.34 17.96
C PRO A 90 -3.98 11.74 17.08
N SER A 91 -3.74 12.13 15.83
CA SER A 91 -4.79 12.54 14.89
C SER A 91 -4.43 12.22 13.44
N ALA A 92 -5.41 12.34 12.54
CA ALA A 92 -5.19 12.14 11.11
C ALA A 92 -4.33 13.25 10.48
N GLU A 93 -4.42 14.47 11.00
CA GLU A 93 -3.62 15.63 10.59
C GLU A 93 -2.14 15.42 10.93
N VAL A 94 -1.86 14.90 12.13
CA VAL A 94 -0.49 14.56 12.54
C VAL A 94 0.07 13.44 11.65
N ALA A 95 -0.74 12.41 11.35
CA ALA A 95 -0.32 11.35 10.43
C ALA A 95 -0.02 11.88 9.02
N GLU A 96 -0.81 12.84 8.54
CA GLU A 96 -0.56 13.49 7.26
C GLU A 96 0.72 14.33 7.25
N ALA A 97 0.94 15.14 8.29
CA ALA A 97 2.16 15.93 8.41
C ALA A 97 3.41 15.04 8.48
N LEU A 98 3.34 13.93 9.22
CA LEU A 98 4.43 12.96 9.31
C LEU A 98 4.68 12.26 7.96
N GLU A 99 3.63 11.82 7.27
CA GLU A 99 3.78 11.16 5.97
C GLU A 99 4.38 12.10 4.90
N ARG A 100 3.96 13.36 4.87
CA ARG A 100 4.59 14.39 4.02
C ARG A 100 6.07 14.56 4.33
N ARG A 101 6.45 14.65 5.61
CA ARG A 101 7.85 14.75 6.02
C ARG A 101 8.68 13.54 5.59
N LEU A 102 8.15 12.33 5.75
CA LEU A 102 8.84 11.11 5.32
C LEU A 102 9.05 11.08 3.81
N ARG A 103 8.02 11.42 3.02
CA ARG A 103 8.16 11.53 1.56
C ARG A 103 9.17 12.60 1.14
N ALA A 104 9.22 13.72 1.85
CA ALA A 104 10.19 14.79 1.58
C ALA A 104 11.63 14.39 1.92
N SER A 105 11.83 13.50 2.91
CA SER A 105 13.16 12.97 3.24
C SER A 105 13.70 11.94 2.24
N GLY A 106 12.83 11.43 1.38
CA GLY A 106 13.14 10.43 0.36
C GLY A 106 11.86 9.79 -0.11
N LEU A 107 11.55 9.92 -1.40
CA LEU A 107 10.34 9.36 -1.98
C LEU A 107 10.53 7.86 -2.22
N PRO A 108 9.81 6.96 -1.52
CA PRO A 108 9.93 5.54 -1.78
C PRO A 108 9.50 5.22 -3.23
N PRO A 109 10.11 4.21 -3.89
CA PRO A 109 9.94 3.96 -5.32
C PRO A 109 8.50 3.68 -5.76
N LEU A 110 7.63 3.19 -4.87
CA LEU A 110 6.22 2.94 -5.19
C LEU A 110 5.30 4.12 -4.81
N ASN A 111 5.82 5.13 -4.11
CA ASN A 111 5.11 6.39 -3.95
C ASN A 111 5.27 7.21 -5.22
N ARG A 112 4.15 7.66 -5.78
CA ARG A 112 4.18 8.61 -6.89
C ARG A 112 4.29 10.05 -6.37
N VAL A 113 4.95 10.88 -7.17
CA VAL A 113 4.93 12.35 -7.08
C VAL A 113 3.53 12.86 -7.41
#